data_AF-A0A7G9YTF1-F1
#
_entry.id   AF-A0A7G9YTF1-F1
#
_cell.length_a   1.000
_cell.length_b   1.000
_cell.length_c   1.000
_cell.angle_alpha   90.00
_cell.angle_beta   90.00
_cell.angle_gamma   90.00
#
_symmetry.space_group_name_H-M   'P 1'
#
loop_
_entity.id
_entity.type
_entity.pdbx_description
1 polymer ?
#
loop_
_entity_poly.entity_id
_entity_poly.type
_entity_poly.pdbx_seq_one_letter_code
_entity_poly.pdbx_strand_id
1 'polypeptide(L)'
;MRCICGKEAKKGKISVKVYGIDIGQFEGYKCECGEEWFDEKTVDEIEKRSMELDIFGLGVKEKVSASGNSLIIRVPKKLAEFLNIKKR
;
A
#
# COMPACT_ATOMS: atom_id res chain seq x y z
N MET A 1 8.53 -4.57 -22.13
CA MET A 1 8.94 -3.24 -21.63
C MET A 1 10.35 -3.34 -21.06
N ARG A 2 11.26 -2.43 -21.40
CA ARG A 2 12.63 -2.45 -20.86
C ARG A 2 12.66 -1.70 -19.53
N CYS A 3 13.13 -2.37 -18.50
CA CYS A 3 13.31 -1.86 -17.15
C CYS A 3 14.59 -1.03 -17.03
N ILE A 4 14.69 -0.13 -16.04
CA ILE A 4 15.88 0.68 -15.80
C ILE A 4 17.12 -0.16 -15.46
N CYS A 5 16.94 -1.38 -14.93
CA CYS A 5 18.03 -2.33 -14.71
C CYS A 5 18.58 -2.98 -15.99
N GLY A 6 18.04 -2.62 -17.17
CA GLY A 6 18.46 -3.10 -18.48
C GLY A 6 17.81 -4.40 -18.94
N LYS A 7 17.07 -5.10 -18.06
CA LYS A 7 16.34 -6.34 -18.38
C LYS A 7 14.93 -6.05 -18.92
N GLU A 8 14.32 -7.05 -19.54
CA GLU A 8 12.92 -6.96 -19.97
C GLU A 8 11.96 -7.39 -18.85
N ALA A 9 10.90 -6.62 -18.65
CA ALA A 9 9.81 -6.97 -17.74
C ALA A 9 8.86 -7.96 -18.43
N LYS A 10 8.47 -9.01 -17.71
CA LYS A 10 7.58 -10.08 -18.20
C LYS A 10 6.15 -9.78 -17.78
N LYS A 11 5.18 -9.97 -18.69
CA LYS A 11 3.76 -9.87 -18.36
C LYS A 11 3.34 -11.08 -17.53
N GLY A 12 2.53 -10.87 -16.49
CA GLY A 12 1.99 -11.95 -15.66
C GLY A 12 1.05 -11.44 -14.58
N LYS A 13 0.55 -12.37 -13.75
CA LYS A 13 -0.21 -12.02 -12.55
C LYS A 13 0.75 -11.74 -11.40
N ILE A 14 0.60 -10.58 -10.77
CA ILE A 14 1.44 -10.09 -9.68
C ILE A 14 0.58 -10.00 -8.43
N SER A 15 1.02 -10.61 -7.33
CA SER A 15 0.40 -10.43 -6.01
C SER A 15 0.77 -9.06 -5.47
N VAL A 16 -0.25 -8.25 -5.17
CA VAL A 16 -0.07 -6.89 -4.66
C VAL A 16 -0.44 -6.86 -3.18
N LYS A 17 0.42 -6.19 -2.40
CA LYS A 17 0.19 -5.97 -0.97
C LYS A 17 0.22 -4.48 -0.65
N VAL A 18 -0.76 -4.01 0.11
CA VAL A 18 -0.85 -2.62 0.57
C VAL A 18 -0.82 -2.62 2.10
N TYR A 19 0.13 -1.90 2.70
CA TYR A 19 0.44 -1.94 4.15
C TYR A 19 0.61 -3.37 4.72
N GLY A 20 1.12 -4.29 3.90
CA GLY A 20 1.32 -5.70 4.28
C GLY A 20 0.07 -6.59 4.13
N ILE A 21 -1.07 -6.03 3.75
CA ILE A 21 -2.32 -6.77 3.51
C ILE A 21 -2.36 -7.19 2.04
N ASP A 22 -2.60 -8.47 1.79
CA ASP A 22 -2.78 -8.99 0.43
C ASP A 22 -4.12 -8.51 -0.13
N ILE A 23 -4.05 -7.78 -1.25
CA ILE A 23 -5.25 -7.24 -1.91
C ILE A 23 -5.64 -8.06 -3.14
N GLY A 24 -4.85 -9.07 -3.52
CA GLY A 24 -5.10 -9.98 -4.63
C GLY A 24 -4.00 -10.02 -5.68
N GLN A 25 -4.32 -10.64 -6.82
CA GLN A 25 -3.43 -10.79 -7.97
C GLN A 25 -3.96 -10.02 -9.18
N PHE A 26 -3.10 -9.22 -9.78
CA PHE A 26 -3.45 -8.31 -10.87
C PHE A 26 -2.55 -8.51 -12.09
N GLU A 27 -3.04 -8.23 -13.29
CA GLU A 27 -2.21 -8.31 -14.50
C GLU A 27 -1.22 -7.15 -14.57
N GLY A 28 0.06 -7.44 -14.76
CA GLY A 28 1.06 -6.39 -14.90
C GLY A 28 2.33 -6.90 -15.52
N TYR A 29 3.35 -6.05 -15.52
CA TYR A 29 4.70 -6.38 -15.92
C TYR A 29 5.58 -6.42 -14.68
N LYS A 30 6.36 -7.50 -14.52
CA LYS A 30 7.34 -7.63 -13.43
C LYS A 30 8.72 -7.84 -14.01
N CYS A 31 9.68 -7.05 -13.54
CA CYS A 31 11.09 -7.27 -13.82
C CYS A 31 11.73 -8.11 -12.71
N GLU A 32 12.81 -8.81 -13.04
CA GLU A 32 13.60 -9.60 -12.08
C GLU A 32 14.24 -8.73 -10.98
N CYS A 33 14.41 -7.43 -11.20
CA CYS A 33 14.89 -6.50 -10.16
C CYS A 33 13.83 -6.17 -9.10
N GLY A 34 12.57 -6.57 -9.30
CA GLY A 34 11.46 -6.30 -8.38
C GLY A 34 10.58 -5.11 -8.75
N GLU A 35 10.90 -4.36 -9.81
CA GLU A 35 9.99 -3.33 -10.33
C GLU A 35 8.75 -3.97 -10.97
N GLU A 36 7.60 -3.36 -10.70
CA GLU A 36 6.28 -3.79 -11.12
C GLU A 36 5.55 -2.62 -11.78
N TRP A 37 4.88 -2.88 -12.88
CA TRP A 37 4.11 -1.88 -13.61
C TRP A 37 2.72 -2.42 -13.95
N PHE A 38 1.73 -1.57 -13.73
CA PHE A 38 0.32 -1.85 -13.98
C PHE A 38 -0.19 -0.80 -14.95
N ASP A 39 -1.13 -1.17 -15.82
CA ASP A 39 -1.83 -0.19 -16.64
C ASP A 39 -2.88 0.57 -15.80
N GLU A 40 -3.39 1.67 -16.36
CA GLU A 40 -4.38 2.53 -15.68
C GLU A 40 -5.59 1.75 -15.18
N LYS A 41 -6.15 0.86 -16.01
CA LYS A 41 -7.31 0.04 -15.63
C LYS A 41 -7.01 -0.87 -14.45
N THR A 42 -5.83 -1.49 -14.46
CA THR A 42 -5.42 -2.37 -13.36
C THR A 42 -5.14 -1.58 -12.09
N VAL A 43 -4.59 -0.38 -12.20
CA VAL A 43 -4.43 0.53 -11.06
C VAL A 43 -5.79 0.89 -10.46
N ASP A 44 -6.78 1.22 -11.30
CA ASP A 44 -8.15 1.51 -10.83
C ASP A 44 -8.76 0.31 -10.09
N GLU A 45 -8.55 -0.91 -10.58
CA GLU A 45 -8.99 -2.14 -9.92
C GLU A 45 -8.30 -2.35 -8.55
N ILE A 46 -6.99 -2.11 -8.49
CA ILE A 46 -6.18 -2.17 -7.26
C ILE A 46 -6.69 -1.15 -6.23
N GLU A 47 -6.95 0.09 -6.64
CA GLU A 47 -7.46 1.14 -5.77
C GLU A 47 -8.86 0.82 -5.27
N LYS A 48 -9.77 0.42 -6.15
CA LYS A 48 -11.12 -0.01 -5.79
C LYS A 48 -11.08 -1.15 -4.77
N ARG A 49 -10.22 -2.15 -4.98
CA ARG A 49 -10.06 -3.27 -4.05
C ARG A 49 -9.50 -2.82 -2.70
N SER A 50 -8.59 -1.85 -2.70
CA SER A 50 -8.06 -1.24 -1.48
C SER A 50 -9.12 -0.46 -0.71
N MET A 51 -10.07 0.18 -1.40
CA MET A 51 -11.23 0.85 -0.78
C MET A 51 -12.22 -0.16 -0.18
N GLU A 52 -12.51 -1.26 -0.89
CA GLU A 52 -13.38 -2.35 -0.41
C GLU A 52 -12.86 -3.00 0.89
N LEU A 53 -11.53 -2.96 1.09
CA LEU A 53 -10.88 -3.48 2.29
C LEU A 53 -10.64 -2.41 3.37
N ASP A 54 -11.14 -1.18 3.19
CA ASP A 54 -10.92 -0.02 4.07
C ASP A 54 -9.43 0.36 4.28
N ILE A 55 -8.55 -0.10 3.40
CA ILE A 55 -7.10 0.14 3.42
C ILE A 55 -6.75 1.49 2.77
N PHE A 56 -7.57 1.90 1.80
CA PHE A 56 -7.34 3.11 1.04
C PHE A 56 -7.33 4.34 1.95
N GLY A 57 -6.28 5.17 1.85
CA GLY A 57 -6.13 6.37 2.66
C GLY A 57 -5.82 6.14 4.15
N LEU A 58 -5.26 4.99 4.52
CA LEU A 58 -4.70 4.78 5.87
C LEU A 58 -3.35 5.49 6.06
N GLY A 59 -2.60 5.69 4.97
CA GLY A 59 -1.36 6.45 4.97
C GLY A 59 -1.66 7.93 5.21
N VAL A 60 -1.29 8.42 6.39
CA VAL A 60 -1.45 9.84 6.75
C VAL A 60 -0.15 10.41 7.29
N LYS A 61 0.03 11.72 7.11
CA LYS A 61 1.15 12.45 7.70
C LYS A 61 0.73 13.02 9.05
N GLU A 62 1.21 12.42 10.14
CA GLU A 62 0.97 12.89 11.50
C GLU A 62 2.15 13.65 12.09
N LYS A 63 1.85 14.56 13.02
CA LYS A 63 2.89 15.27 13.79
C LYS A 63 3.35 14.37 14.93
N VAL A 64 4.65 14.06 14.94
CA VAL A 64 5.30 13.42 16.09
C VAL A 64 5.75 14.52 17.05
N SER A 65 5.29 14.45 18.29
CA SER A 65 5.74 15.33 19.37
C SER A 65 6.62 14.55 20.35
N ALA A 66 7.38 15.23 21.19
CA ALA A 66 8.19 14.62 22.23
C ALA A 66 7.75 15.12 23.61
N SER A 67 7.85 14.25 24.62
CA SER A 67 7.69 14.59 26.04
C SER A 67 8.74 13.83 26.84
N GLY A 68 9.76 14.55 27.33
CA GLY A 68 10.96 13.93 27.89
C GLY A 68 11.64 13.04 26.85
N ASN A 69 11.82 11.76 27.20
CA ASN A 69 12.40 10.73 26.32
C ASN A 69 11.35 9.95 25.50
N SER A 70 10.08 10.35 25.57
CA SER A 70 8.98 9.64 24.90
C SER A 70 8.49 10.38 23.66
N LEU A 71 8.12 9.62 22.63
CA LEU A 71 7.43 10.15 21.45
C LEU A 71 5.92 10.03 21.63
N ILE A 72 5.21 11.09 21.29
CA ILE A 72 3.75 11.16 21.26
C ILE A 72 3.33 11.17 19.80
N ILE A 73 2.65 10.10 19.40
CA ILE A 73 2.03 9.95 18.07
C ILE A 73 0.52 9.94 18.29
N ARG A 74 -0.19 10.83 17.58
CA ARG A 74 -1.65 10.81 17.59
C ARG A 74 -2.11 9.79 16.56
N VAL A 75 -2.95 8.85 16.98
CA VAL A 75 -3.57 7.88 16.08
C VAL A 75 -4.83 8.54 15.50
N PRO A 76 -4.91 8.75 14.18
CA PRO A 76 -6.11 9.28 13.55
C PRO A 76 -7.30 8.34 13.77
N LYS A 77 -8.50 8.92 13.84
CA LYS A 77 -9.75 8.16 14.07
C LYS A 77 -9.90 7.00 13.08
N LYS A 78 -9.68 7.24 11.78
CA LYS A 78 -9.79 6.22 10.73
C LYS A 78 -8.84 5.03 10.96
N LEU A 79 -7.60 5.29 11.37
CA LEU A 79 -6.63 4.25 11.67
C LEU A 79 -7.01 3.49 12.96
N ALA A 80 -7.51 4.20 13.98
CA ALA A 80 -8.00 3.57 15.20
C ALA A 80 -9.22 2.66 14.94
N GLU A 81 -10.16 3.09 14.10
CA GLU A 81 -11.33 2.31 13.67
C GLU A 81 -10.90 1.07 12.88
N PHE A 82 -10.01 1.23 11.89
CA PHE A 82 -9.46 0.14 11.10
C PHE A 82 -8.76 -0.92 11.95
N LEU A 83 -7.95 -0.49 12.93
CA LEU A 83 -7.24 -1.38 13.85
C LEU A 83 -8.09 -1.83 15.06
N ASN A 84 -9.36 -1.41 15.15
CA ASN A 84 -10.25 -1.67 16.28
C ASN A 84 -9.65 -1.30 17.65
N ILE A 85 -8.92 -0.19 17.71
CA ILE A 85 -8.32 0.33 18.94
C ILE A 85 -9.40 1.05 19.74
N LYS A 86 -9.76 0.48 20.90
CA LYS A 86 -10.67 1.12 21.85
C LYS A 86 -9.89 1.93 22.88
N LYS A 87 -10.31 3.17 23.10
CA LYS A 87 -9.82 3.97 24.22
C LYS A 87 -10.30 3.28 25.51
N ARG A 88 -9.35 2.78 26.31
CA ARG A 88 -9.62 2.26 27.64
C ARG A 88 -9.74 3.41 28.63
#